data_AF-A0A9D2SUE6-F1
#
_entry.id   AF-A0A9D2SUE6-F1
#
_cell.length_a   1.000
_cell.length_b   1.000
_cell.length_c   1.000
_cell.angle_alpha   90.00
_cell.angle_beta   90.00
_cell.angle_gamma   90.00
#
_symmetry.space_group_name_H-M   'P 1'
#
loop_
_entity.id
_entity.type
_entity.pdbx_description
1 polymer ?
#
loop_
_entity_poly.entity_id
_entity_poly.type
_entity_poly.pdbx_seq_one_letter_code
_entity_poly.pdbx_strand_id
1 'polypeptide(L)'
;MTFDFYPWILDIDVEATKQLYAQNDFTKDKAVNERFVSALSAEQKEFFDSVGVDPMRVRAEEKVHDIPDDGEITGGKIYIRTFDFLMCGRIVALPEFYREIYSDEEVFGNTLPETLETVQLDEDKIPFYNLGEFGVIFKHPYFRDPKKFSDWDCGYIMGSILTMKDL
;
A
#
# COMPACT_ATOMS: atom_id res chain seq x y z
N MET A 1 10.39 6.92 -13.12
CA MET A 1 10.70 5.62 -13.77
C MET A 1 9.41 4.85 -13.78
N THR A 2 9.03 4.32 -14.94
CA THR A 2 7.76 3.59 -15.07
C THR A 2 7.95 2.13 -14.67
N PHE A 3 7.10 1.67 -13.76
CA PHE A 3 7.03 0.30 -13.26
C PHE A 3 5.69 -0.31 -13.66
N ASP A 4 5.76 -1.51 -14.22
CA ASP A 4 4.59 -2.35 -14.45
C ASP A 4 4.45 -3.32 -13.27
N PHE A 5 3.56 -2.97 -12.36
CA PHE A 5 3.14 -3.80 -11.24
C PHE A 5 1.73 -4.30 -11.48
N TYR A 6 1.54 -4.99 -12.61
CA TYR A 6 0.22 -5.45 -13.06
C TYR A 6 -0.65 -5.94 -11.90
N PRO A 7 -1.86 -5.39 -11.74
CA PRO A 7 -2.59 -4.51 -12.68
C PRO A 7 -2.36 -2.99 -12.55
N TRP A 8 -1.29 -2.54 -11.90
CA TRP A 8 -0.92 -1.12 -11.83
C TRP A 8 0.23 -0.76 -12.78
N ILE A 9 0.20 0.47 -13.28
CA ILE A 9 1.36 1.12 -13.89
C ILE A 9 1.66 2.36 -13.08
N LEU A 10 2.87 2.45 -12.53
CA LEU A 10 3.30 3.54 -11.66
C LEU A 10 4.49 4.28 -12.26
N ASP A 11 4.51 5.61 -12.17
CA ASP A 11 5.71 6.39 -12.47
C ASP A 11 6.32 6.89 -11.17
N ILE A 12 7.41 6.24 -10.75
CA ILE A 12 8.07 6.44 -9.45
C ILE A 12 9.38 7.20 -9.63
N ASP A 13 9.55 8.28 -8.87
CA ASP A 13 10.84 8.92 -8.66
C ASP A 13 11.58 8.19 -7.53
N VAL A 14 12.42 7.24 -7.94
CA VAL A 14 13.18 6.38 -7.04
C VAL A 14 14.17 7.19 -6.18
N GLU A 15 14.82 8.20 -6.75
CA GLU A 15 15.80 9.01 -6.02
C GLU A 15 15.12 9.94 -5.02
N ALA A 16 13.99 10.55 -5.39
CA ALA A 16 13.18 11.30 -4.43
C ALA A 16 12.61 10.40 -3.33
N THR A 17 12.26 9.15 -3.65
CA THR A 17 11.78 8.18 -2.65
C THR A 17 12.90 7.81 -1.67
N LYS A 18 14.12 7.54 -2.14
CA LYS A 18 15.28 7.33 -1.25
C LYS A 18 15.54 8.53 -0.34
N GLN A 19 15.47 9.75 -0.88
CA GLN A 19 15.65 10.97 -0.10
C GLN A 19 14.54 11.15 0.94
N LEU A 20 13.29 10.81 0.60
CA LEU A 20 12.16 10.83 1.53
C LEU A 20 12.46 9.99 2.77
N TYR A 21 12.91 8.75 2.59
CA TYR A 21 13.24 7.86 3.71
C TYR A 21 14.56 8.20 4.38
N ALA A 22 15.52 8.84 3.70
CA ALA A 22 16.73 9.33 4.37
C ALA A 22 16.40 10.42 5.41
N GLN A 23 15.43 11.27 5.09
CA GLN A 23 15.03 12.43 5.89
C GLN A 23 13.92 12.15 6.90
N ASN A 24 13.12 11.10 6.69
CA ASN A 24 11.95 10.81 7.49
C ASN A 24 11.99 9.37 8.01
N ASP A 25 11.49 9.19 9.23
CA ASP A 25 11.21 7.88 9.81
C ASP A 25 9.71 7.82 10.11
N PHE A 26 9.00 6.90 9.44
CA PHE A 26 7.55 6.73 9.60
C PHE A 26 7.19 5.56 10.52
N THR A 27 8.18 4.93 11.17
CA THR A 27 7.92 3.82 12.08
C THR A 27 7.02 4.26 13.24
N LYS A 28 6.14 3.34 13.65
CA LYS A 28 5.36 3.47 14.89
C LYS A 28 5.99 2.64 16.01
N ASP A 29 6.38 1.42 15.67
CA ASP A 29 7.16 0.53 16.52
C ASP A 29 8.28 -0.10 15.68
N LYS A 30 9.52 0.30 15.98
CA LYS A 30 10.71 -0.14 15.25
C LYS A 30 10.93 -1.65 15.34
N ALA A 31 10.51 -2.30 16.43
CA ALA A 31 10.64 -3.74 16.58
C ALA A 31 9.75 -4.50 15.57
N VAL A 32 8.63 -3.91 15.14
CA VAL A 32 7.77 -4.46 14.09
C VAL A 32 8.48 -4.43 12.75
N ASN A 33 9.08 -3.29 12.39
CA ASN A 33 9.86 -3.15 11.16
C ASN A 33 11.07 -4.10 11.14
N GLU A 34 11.79 -4.23 12.25
CA GLU A 34 12.92 -5.17 12.37
C GLU A 34 12.51 -6.61 12.08
N ARG A 35 11.38 -7.07 12.66
CA ARG A 35 10.82 -8.40 12.39
C ARG A 35 10.41 -8.56 10.94
N PHE A 36 9.76 -7.55 10.36
CA PHE A 36 9.34 -7.56 8.97
C PHE A 36 10.53 -7.69 8.01
N VAL A 37 11.52 -6.81 8.14
CA VAL A 37 12.72 -6.79 7.29
C VAL A 37 13.54 -8.07 7.42
N SER A 38 13.61 -8.63 8.62
CA SER A 38 14.28 -9.91 8.87
C SER A 38 13.58 -11.09 8.19
N ALA A 39 12.26 -11.01 7.99
CA ALA A 39 11.45 -12.04 7.35
C ALA A 39 11.37 -11.92 5.82
N LEU A 40 11.78 -10.78 5.24
CA LEU A 40 11.71 -10.57 3.79
C LEU A 40 12.60 -11.55 3.02
N SER A 41 12.03 -12.13 1.96
CA SER A 41 12.79 -12.88 0.95
C SER A 41 13.74 -11.96 0.18
N ALA A 42 14.66 -12.55 -0.60
CA ALA A 42 15.56 -11.77 -1.46
C ALA A 42 14.77 -10.96 -2.51
N GLU A 43 13.75 -11.56 -3.12
CA GLU A 43 12.86 -10.91 -4.09
C GLU A 43 12.11 -9.72 -3.47
N GLN A 44 11.59 -9.88 -2.25
CA GLN A 44 10.89 -8.81 -1.56
C GLN A 44 11.81 -7.64 -1.19
N LYS A 45 13.07 -7.92 -0.81
CA LYS A 45 14.08 -6.89 -0.56
C LYS A 45 14.43 -6.13 -1.84
N GLU A 46 14.65 -6.87 -2.93
CA GLU A 46 14.92 -6.29 -4.25
C GLU A 46 13.76 -5.40 -4.72
N PHE A 47 12.51 -5.78 -4.48
CA PHE A 47 11.35 -4.92 -4.74
C PHE A 47 11.47 -3.57 -4.03
N PHE A 48 11.68 -3.56 -2.70
CA PHE A 48 11.78 -2.30 -1.95
C PHE A 48 12.97 -1.45 -2.39
N ASP A 49 14.12 -2.08 -2.65
CA ASP A 49 15.31 -1.40 -3.17
C ASP A 49 15.05 -0.78 -4.55
N SER A 50 14.31 -1.48 -5.43
CA SER A 50 14.00 -1.03 -6.79
C SER A 50 13.12 0.24 -6.81
N VAL A 51 12.21 0.37 -5.85
CA VAL A 51 11.34 1.55 -5.70
C VAL A 51 11.91 2.62 -4.76
N GLY A 52 13.07 2.37 -4.15
CA GLY A 52 13.76 3.30 -3.27
C GLY A 52 13.18 3.43 -1.86
N VAL A 53 12.37 2.44 -1.42
CA VAL A 53 11.73 2.42 -0.11
C VAL A 53 12.66 1.78 0.91
N ASP A 54 12.85 2.40 2.07
CA ASP A 54 13.54 1.77 3.21
C ASP A 54 12.51 1.08 4.12
N PRO A 55 12.40 -0.27 4.09
CA PRO A 55 11.41 -1.01 4.89
C PRO A 55 11.66 -0.91 6.40
N MET A 56 12.83 -0.46 6.85
CA MET A 56 13.08 -0.18 8.26
C MET A 56 12.41 1.12 8.74
N ARG A 57 11.93 1.96 7.82
CA ARG A 57 11.37 3.29 8.09
C ARG A 57 9.92 3.46 7.65
N VAL A 58 9.29 2.40 7.16
CA VAL A 58 7.87 2.42 6.75
C VAL A 58 6.95 2.40 7.97
N ARG A 59 5.70 2.82 7.77
CA ARG A 59 4.70 2.73 8.83
C ARG A 59 4.23 1.28 8.95
N ALA A 60 4.63 0.62 10.02
CA ALA A 60 4.13 -0.70 10.38
C ALA A 60 3.20 -0.62 11.60
N GLU A 61 2.05 -1.28 11.53
CA GLU A 61 1.13 -1.43 12.66
C GLU A 61 0.77 -2.90 12.86
N GLU A 62 0.58 -3.28 14.11
CA GLU A 62 0.09 -4.60 14.51
C GLU A 62 -1.15 -4.42 15.39
N LYS A 63 -2.22 -5.15 15.09
CA LYS A 63 -3.47 -5.12 15.86
C LYS A 63 -3.94 -6.55 16.10
N VAL A 64 -4.31 -6.84 17.34
CA VAL A 64 -5.02 -8.05 17.72
C VAL A 64 -6.51 -7.72 17.71
N HIS A 65 -7.28 -8.49 16.96
CA HIS A 65 -8.73 -8.41 16.92
C HIS A 65 -9.32 -9.66 17.58
N ASP A 66 -10.18 -9.44 18.57
CA ASP A 66 -10.96 -10.50 19.19
C ASP A 66 -12.19 -10.80 18.30
N ILE A 67 -12.33 -12.05 17.87
CA ILE A 67 -13.53 -12.55 17.21
C ILE A 67 -14.41 -13.14 18.31
N PRO A 68 -15.58 -12.54 18.60
CA PRO A 68 -16.50 -13.08 19.59
C PRO A 68 -17.04 -14.42 19.12
N ASP A 69 -17.27 -15.33 20.06
CA ASP A 69 -18.02 -16.56 19.82
C ASP A 69 -19.49 -16.21 19.60
N ASP A 70 -20.05 -16.64 18.47
CA ASP A 70 -21.45 -16.40 18.11
C ASP A 70 -22.32 -17.67 18.22
N GLY A 71 -21.75 -18.76 18.75
CA GLY A 71 -22.43 -20.05 18.94
C GLY A 71 -22.43 -20.96 17.70
N GLU A 72 -22.11 -20.44 16.50
CA GLU A 72 -21.91 -21.24 15.29
C GLU A 72 -20.42 -21.34 14.90
N ILE A 73 -19.64 -20.29 15.17
CA ILE A 73 -18.20 -20.22 14.93
C ILE A 73 -17.49 -20.01 16.26
N THR A 74 -16.50 -20.86 16.56
CA THR A 74 -15.67 -20.67 17.76
C THR A 74 -14.90 -19.36 17.65
N GLY A 75 -15.10 -18.47 18.63
CA GLY A 75 -14.37 -17.21 18.71
C GLY A 75 -12.86 -17.42 18.79
N GLY A 76 -12.09 -16.36 18.54
CA GLY A 76 -10.64 -16.45 18.48
C GLY A 76 -9.96 -15.09 18.50
N LYS A 77 -8.65 -15.07 18.26
CA LYS A 77 -7.90 -13.83 18.08
C LYS A 77 -7.24 -13.87 16.71
N ILE A 78 -7.52 -12.86 15.88
CA ILE A 78 -6.77 -12.64 14.65
C ILE A 78 -5.76 -11.55 14.90
N TYR A 79 -4.55 -11.80 14.45
CA TYR A 79 -3.48 -10.84 14.46
C TYR A 79 -3.27 -10.28 13.05
N ILE A 80 -3.45 -8.98 12.92
CA ILE A 80 -3.37 -8.25 11.66
C ILE A 80 -2.14 -7.35 11.71
N ARG A 81 -1.27 -7.46 10.70
CA ARG A 81 -0.21 -6.48 10.46
C ARG A 81 -0.43 -5.73 9.16
N THR A 82 -0.19 -4.43 9.20
CA THR A 82 -0.22 -3.55 8.03
C THR A 82 1.13 -2.87 7.87
N PHE A 83 1.67 -2.91 6.65
CA PHE A 83 2.89 -2.19 6.27
C PHE A 83 2.55 -1.19 5.16
N ASP A 84 2.55 0.09 5.51
CA ASP A 84 2.25 1.19 4.59
C ASP A 84 3.52 1.96 4.25
N PHE A 85 3.86 1.97 2.96
CA PHE A 85 5.03 2.66 2.43
C PHE A 85 4.62 3.70 1.39
N LEU A 86 5.27 4.86 1.45
CA LEU A 86 5.14 5.91 0.44
C LEU A 86 6.23 5.77 -0.62
N MET A 87 5.88 6.14 -1.84
CA MET A 87 6.78 6.36 -2.97
C MET A 87 6.49 7.74 -3.54
N CYS A 88 7.52 8.47 -3.94
CA CYS A 88 7.38 9.72 -4.67
C CYS A 88 7.04 9.40 -6.13
N GLY A 89 5.98 9.96 -6.69
CA GLY A 89 5.54 9.64 -8.04
C GLY A 89 4.04 9.82 -8.25
N ARG A 90 3.53 9.16 -9.29
CA ARG A 90 2.10 9.16 -9.64
C ARG A 90 1.63 7.81 -10.17
N ILE A 91 0.34 7.57 -10.02
CA ILE A 91 -0.34 6.41 -10.60
C ILE A 91 -0.66 6.75 -12.06
N VAL A 92 -0.13 5.95 -13.01
CA VAL A 92 -0.39 6.11 -14.44
C VAL A 92 -1.63 5.30 -14.84
N ALA A 93 -1.68 4.05 -14.38
CA ALA A 93 -2.84 3.18 -14.55
C ALA A 93 -3.16 2.44 -13.25
N LEU A 94 -4.45 2.25 -12.99
CA LEU A 94 -4.93 1.43 -11.88
C LEU A 94 -6.09 0.52 -12.32
N PRO A 95 -6.42 -0.52 -11.54
CA PRO A 95 -7.57 -1.36 -11.85
C PRO A 95 -8.88 -0.58 -11.81
N GLU A 96 -9.80 -0.85 -12.73
CA GLU A 96 -11.12 -0.18 -12.78
C GLU A 96 -11.84 -0.22 -11.42
N PHE A 97 -11.76 -1.34 -10.70
CA PHE A 97 -12.27 -1.49 -9.33
C PHE A 97 -11.87 -0.32 -8.40
N TYR A 98 -10.61 0.11 -8.45
CA TYR A 98 -10.16 1.24 -7.62
C TYR A 98 -10.56 2.59 -8.19
N ARG A 99 -10.74 2.72 -9.52
CA ARG A 99 -11.27 3.96 -10.12
C ARG A 99 -12.67 4.24 -9.61
N GLU A 100 -13.53 3.23 -9.55
CA GLU A 100 -14.89 3.38 -9.03
C GLU A 100 -14.89 3.89 -7.59
N ILE A 101 -14.00 3.35 -6.74
CA ILE A 101 -13.83 3.82 -5.35
C ILE A 101 -13.39 5.29 -5.30
N TYR A 102 -12.47 5.69 -6.18
CA TYR A 102 -11.99 7.07 -6.22
C TYR A 102 -12.94 8.05 -6.92
N SER A 103 -13.95 7.55 -7.64
CA SER A 103 -14.95 8.38 -8.31
C SER A 103 -16.06 8.85 -7.36
N ASP A 104 -16.00 8.45 -6.09
CA ASP A 104 -16.87 8.99 -5.05
C ASP A 104 -16.55 10.48 -4.80
N GLU A 105 -17.37 11.35 -5.39
CA GLU A 105 -17.24 12.81 -5.28
C GLU A 105 -17.34 13.32 -3.84
N GLU A 106 -18.05 12.63 -2.94
CA GLU A 106 -18.17 13.06 -1.55
C GLU A 106 -16.87 12.87 -0.78
N VAL A 107 -16.09 11.84 -1.17
CA VAL A 107 -14.83 11.48 -0.50
C VAL A 107 -13.62 12.10 -1.18
N PHE A 108 -13.58 12.10 -2.51
CA PHE A 108 -12.42 12.50 -3.32
C PHE A 108 -12.68 13.70 -4.22
N GLY A 109 -13.92 14.18 -4.34
CA GLY A 109 -14.29 15.25 -5.26
C GLY A 109 -14.10 14.86 -6.73
N ASN A 110 -14.12 15.87 -7.62
CA ASN A 110 -13.84 15.71 -9.05
C ASN A 110 -12.34 15.87 -9.36
N THR A 111 -11.50 15.09 -8.68
CA THR A 111 -10.03 15.28 -8.69
C THR A 111 -9.28 14.26 -9.54
N LEU A 112 -9.96 13.25 -10.08
CA LEU A 112 -9.33 12.25 -10.95
C LEU A 112 -8.84 12.88 -12.26
N PRO A 113 -7.56 12.72 -12.62
CA PRO A 113 -7.03 13.30 -13.83
C PRO A 113 -7.53 12.53 -15.06
N GLU A 114 -7.83 13.25 -16.14
CA GLU A 114 -8.26 12.66 -17.41
C GLU A 114 -7.21 11.69 -17.99
N THR A 115 -5.94 11.87 -17.60
CA THR A 115 -4.81 11.05 -18.04
C THR A 115 -4.66 9.73 -17.25
N LEU A 116 -5.46 9.51 -16.20
CA LEU A 116 -5.45 8.25 -15.46
C LEU A 116 -6.08 7.15 -16.31
N GLU A 117 -5.27 6.17 -16.67
CA GLU A 117 -5.72 4.99 -17.40
C GLU A 117 -6.31 3.93 -16.45
N THR A 118 -7.13 3.04 -16.99
CA THR A 118 -7.64 1.89 -16.24
C THR A 118 -7.29 0.56 -16.88
N VAL A 119 -7.07 -0.43 -16.01
CA VAL A 119 -6.88 -1.82 -16.37
C VAL A 119 -8.15 -2.59 -16.00
N GLN A 120 -8.78 -3.18 -17.00
CA GLN A 120 -9.94 -4.05 -16.82
C GLN A 120 -9.50 -5.44 -16.39
N LEU A 121 -10.21 -6.03 -15.44
CA LEU A 121 -9.92 -7.36 -14.91
C LEU A 121 -11.16 -8.23 -15.07
N ASP A 122 -10.95 -9.47 -15.51
CA ASP A 122 -12.04 -10.44 -15.75
C ASP A 122 -12.59 -11.06 -14.46
N GLU A 123 -11.99 -10.80 -13.30
CA GLU A 123 -12.34 -11.42 -12.02
C GLU A 123 -12.97 -10.43 -11.04
N ASP A 124 -14.05 -10.86 -10.35
CA ASP A 124 -14.72 -10.13 -9.26
C ASP A 124 -13.88 -10.05 -7.95
N LYS A 125 -12.57 -10.25 -8.02
CA LYS A 125 -11.68 -10.24 -6.85
C LYS A 125 -11.05 -8.86 -6.67
N ILE A 126 -10.77 -8.51 -5.41
CA ILE A 126 -9.99 -7.31 -5.08
C ILE A 126 -8.61 -7.44 -5.74
N PRO A 127 -8.23 -6.54 -6.65
CA PRO A 127 -6.95 -6.64 -7.33
C PRO A 127 -5.80 -6.39 -6.37
N PHE A 128 -4.69 -7.09 -6.55
CA PHE A 128 -3.45 -6.85 -5.83
C PHE A 128 -2.25 -7.26 -6.69
N TYR A 129 -1.10 -6.62 -6.46
CA TYR A 129 0.16 -7.02 -7.04
C TYR A 129 0.76 -8.14 -6.20
N ASN A 130 1.15 -9.24 -6.84
CA ASN A 130 1.74 -10.40 -6.18
C ASN A 130 3.25 -10.17 -5.98
N LEU A 131 3.67 -10.11 -4.72
CA LEU A 131 5.07 -10.01 -4.29
C LEU A 131 5.42 -11.20 -3.39
N GLY A 132 5.47 -12.39 -4.00
CA GLY A 132 5.71 -13.66 -3.32
C GLY A 132 4.55 -14.04 -2.39
N GLU A 133 4.80 -14.00 -1.08
CA GLU A 133 3.75 -14.27 -0.08
C GLU A 133 2.89 -13.03 0.24
N PHE A 134 3.22 -11.87 -0.33
CA PHE A 134 2.50 -10.63 -0.09
C PHE A 134 1.62 -10.22 -1.26
N GLY A 135 0.39 -9.82 -0.94
CA GLY A 135 -0.41 -8.96 -1.82
C GLY A 135 -0.12 -7.50 -1.51
N VAL A 136 0.32 -6.74 -2.51
CA VAL A 136 0.51 -5.29 -2.40
C VAL A 136 -0.65 -4.58 -3.09
N ILE A 137 -1.26 -3.63 -2.40
CA ILE A 137 -2.26 -2.73 -2.99
C ILE A 137 -1.63 -1.35 -3.12
N PHE A 138 -1.58 -0.82 -4.34
CA PHE A 138 -1.16 0.56 -4.59
C PHE A 138 -2.37 1.48 -4.64
N LYS A 139 -2.31 2.57 -3.87
CA LYS A 139 -3.42 3.50 -3.66
C LYS A 139 -2.94 4.92 -3.43
N HIS A 140 -3.85 5.87 -3.66
CA HIS A 140 -3.63 7.27 -3.31
C HIS A 140 -3.48 7.43 -1.77
N PRO A 141 -2.51 8.23 -1.28
CA PRO A 141 -2.21 8.34 0.15
C PRO A 141 -3.19 9.20 0.96
N TYR A 142 -4.31 9.69 0.38
CA TYR A 142 -5.29 10.55 1.04
C TYR A 142 -5.59 10.18 2.50
N PHE A 143 -5.99 8.92 2.77
CA PHE A 143 -6.36 8.48 4.12
C PHE A 143 -5.21 8.44 5.13
N ARG A 144 -3.96 8.52 4.67
CA ARG A 144 -2.80 8.62 5.56
C ARG A 144 -2.69 10.01 6.18
N ASP A 145 -2.92 11.05 5.38
CA ASP A 145 -2.94 12.45 5.80
C ASP A 145 -3.72 13.30 4.77
N PRO A 146 -5.04 13.48 4.96
CA PRO A 146 -5.88 14.20 4.01
C PRO A 146 -5.48 15.65 3.77
N LYS A 147 -4.80 16.27 4.74
CA LYS A 147 -4.32 17.66 4.61
C LYS A 147 -3.10 17.76 3.72
N LYS A 148 -2.25 16.72 3.73
CA LYS A 148 -1.02 16.68 2.93
C LYS A 148 -1.29 16.14 1.53
N PHE A 149 -2.26 15.25 1.38
CA PHE A 149 -2.52 14.50 0.16
C PHE A 149 -3.96 14.74 -0.35
N SER A 150 -4.43 15.98 -0.33
CA SER A 150 -5.78 16.34 -0.79
C SER A 150 -5.94 16.22 -2.30
N ASP A 151 -4.87 16.52 -3.04
CA ASP A 151 -4.89 16.54 -4.50
C ASP A 151 -4.47 15.17 -5.04
N TRP A 152 -5.10 14.71 -6.12
CA TRP A 152 -4.75 13.42 -6.73
C TRP A 152 -3.29 13.34 -7.15
N ASP A 153 -2.81 14.39 -7.83
CA ASP A 153 -1.41 14.53 -8.24
C ASP A 153 -0.53 15.10 -7.11
N CYS A 154 -0.75 14.65 -5.85
CA CYS A 154 0.03 15.11 -4.70
C CYS A 154 1.53 14.72 -4.75
N GLY A 155 1.95 13.96 -5.76
CA GLY A 155 3.33 13.51 -5.96
C GLY A 155 3.71 12.30 -5.11
N TYR A 156 2.72 11.59 -4.55
CA TYR A 156 2.95 10.40 -3.74
C TYR A 156 1.99 9.27 -4.10
N ILE A 157 2.51 8.05 -3.99
CA ILE A 157 1.77 6.79 -4.10
C ILE A 157 1.97 6.05 -2.79
N MET A 158 0.95 5.36 -2.30
CA MET A 158 1.08 4.47 -1.14
C MET A 158 0.93 3.01 -1.55
N GLY A 159 1.90 2.17 -1.19
CA GLY A 159 1.73 0.73 -1.18
C GLY A 159 1.34 0.26 0.21
N SER A 160 0.41 -0.70 0.29
CA SER A 160 -0.01 -1.35 1.52
C SER A 160 0.12 -2.86 1.40
N ILE A 161 0.75 -3.49 2.40
CA ILE A 161 0.76 -4.94 2.59
C ILE A 161 -0.05 -5.25 3.84
N LEU A 162 -0.96 -6.22 3.73
CA LEU A 162 -1.76 -6.74 4.83
C LEU A 162 -1.43 -8.21 5.04
N THR A 163 -0.99 -8.57 6.25
CA THR A 163 -0.81 -9.97 6.63
C THR A 163 -1.71 -10.29 7.81
N MET A 164 -2.41 -11.42 7.75
CA MET A 164 -3.24 -11.92 8.83
C MET A 164 -2.68 -13.24 9.34
N LYS A 165 -2.77 -13.48 10.64
CA LYS A 165 -2.39 -14.73 11.27
C LYS A 165 -3.32 -15.03 12.44
N ASP A 166 -3.83 -16.26 12.49
CA ASP A 166 -4.60 -16.74 13.63
C ASP A 166 -3.67 -16.92 14.86
N LEU A 167 -4.16 -16.57 16.05
CA LEU A 167 -3.45 -16.72 17.33
C LEU A 167 -4.02 -17.85 18.19
#